data_AF-A0A8W8KW85-F1
#
_entry.id   AF-A0A8W8KW85-F1
#
_cell.length_a   1.000
_cell.length_b   1.000
_cell.length_c   1.000
_cell.angle_alpha   90.00
_cell.angle_beta   90.00
_cell.angle_gamma   90.00
#
_symmetry.space_group_name_H-M   'P 1'
#
loop_
_entity.id
_entity.type
_entity.pdbx_description
1 polymer ?
#
loop_
_entity_poly.entity_id
_entity_poly.type
_entity_poly.pdbx_seq_one_letter_code
_entity_poly.pdbx_strand_id
1 'polypeptide(L)'
;VGDPGMVVREAINCTTEVETSYFSTSLKHYLPPVCVHCGSVDSLLDDTDPYISSLFEQYSIVRPICQICKNNGKDARTWGKKFLPKKCRR
;
A
#
# COMPACT_ATOMS: atom_id res chain seq x y z
N VAL A 1 24.58 36.17 -9.69
CA VAL A 1 23.35 35.48 -9.29
C VAL A 1 23.74 34.03 -9.05
N GLY A 2 23.94 33.65 -7.79
CA GLY A 2 24.36 32.29 -7.41
C GLY A 2 23.15 31.52 -6.91
N ASP A 3 22.83 30.42 -7.58
CA ASP A 3 21.75 29.51 -7.23
C ASP A 3 21.99 28.93 -5.82
N PRO A 4 21.06 29.04 -4.85
CA PRO A 4 21.24 28.40 -3.56
C PRO A 4 20.97 26.90 -3.74
N GLY A 5 22.04 26.16 -4.08
CA GLY A 5 21.98 24.71 -4.24
C GLY A 5 21.35 24.04 -3.02
N MET A 6 20.33 23.22 -3.26
CA MET A 6 19.64 22.44 -2.23
C MET A 6 20.58 21.36 -1.69
N VAL A 7 20.97 21.48 -0.42
CA VAL A 7 21.82 20.49 0.25
C VAL A 7 20.94 19.53 1.04
N VAL A 8 20.90 18.27 0.63
CA VAL A 8 20.23 17.18 1.35
C VAL A 8 21.24 16.34 2.11
N ARG A 9 20.94 16.01 3.37
CA ARG A 9 21.73 15.05 4.14
C ARG A 9 21.47 13.65 3.60
N GLU A 10 22.45 13.10 2.89
CA GLU A 10 22.44 11.71 2.43
C GLU A 10 22.86 10.80 3.60
N ALA A 11 21.88 10.28 4.31
CA ALA A 11 22.06 9.20 5.28
C ALA A 11 20.75 8.42 5.43
N ILE A 12 20.41 7.64 4.40
CA ILE A 12 19.46 6.55 4.56
C ILE A 12 20.03 5.38 3.77
N ASN A 13 20.72 4.50 4.49
CA ASN A 13 21.18 3.24 3.98
C ASN A 13 19.91 2.39 3.81
N CYS A 14 19.21 2.54 2.69
CA CYS A 14 17.98 1.83 2.38
C CYS A 14 18.30 0.35 2.11
N THR A 15 18.63 -0.41 3.15
CA THR A 15 18.89 -1.85 3.05
C THR A 15 17.62 -2.69 3.13
N THR A 16 16.43 -2.07 3.06
CA THR A 16 15.17 -2.80 2.98
C THR A 16 14.34 -2.30 1.81
N GLU A 17 13.87 -3.23 0.97
CA GLU A 17 13.06 -3.00 -0.24
C GLU A 17 11.72 -2.28 0.06
N VAL A 18 11.40 -2.06 1.34
CA VAL A 18 10.10 -1.58 1.85
C VAL A 18 10.10 -0.08 2.13
N GLU A 19 11.24 0.55 2.44
CA GLU A 19 11.26 1.95 2.92
C GLU A 19 11.17 3.01 1.82
N THR A 20 11.65 2.73 0.60
CA THR A 20 11.48 3.69 -0.52
C THR A 20 10.00 3.88 -0.86
N SER A 21 9.20 2.83 -0.68
CA SER A 21 7.72 2.86 -0.81
C SER A 21 7.02 3.44 0.42
N TYR A 22 7.74 3.59 1.55
CA TYR A 22 7.19 4.11 2.80
C TYR A 22 7.16 5.65 2.79
N PHE A 23 8.20 6.29 2.24
CA PHE A 23 8.25 7.76 2.11
C PHE A 23 7.28 8.33 1.05
N SER A 24 6.88 7.54 0.06
CA SER A 24 5.91 7.97 -0.96
C SER A 24 4.47 8.06 -0.44
N THR A 25 4.15 7.42 0.70
CA THR A 25 2.78 7.43 1.26
C THR A 25 2.39 8.82 1.80
N SER A 26 3.36 9.70 2.07
CA SER A 26 3.10 11.12 2.39
C SER A 26 2.77 11.96 1.15
N LEU A 27 2.95 11.43 -0.05
CA LEU A 27 2.66 12.07 -1.34
C LEU A 27 1.49 11.36 -2.04
N LYS A 28 0.35 11.23 -1.33
CA LYS A 28 -0.91 10.59 -1.79
C LYS A 28 -1.44 11.03 -3.17
N HIS A 29 -0.85 12.05 -3.80
CA HIS A 29 -1.28 12.61 -5.09
C HIS A 29 -0.36 12.33 -6.28
N TYR A 30 0.84 11.75 -6.10
CA TYR A 30 1.84 11.74 -7.18
C TYR A 30 2.36 10.37 -7.61
N LEU A 31 2.10 9.30 -6.86
CA LEU A 31 2.64 7.98 -7.19
C LEU A 31 1.55 6.94 -7.38
N PRO A 32 1.60 6.15 -8.46
CA PRO A 32 0.61 5.12 -8.72
C PRO A 32 0.68 4.04 -7.63
N PRO A 33 -0.46 3.44 -7.26
CA PRO A 33 -0.45 2.28 -6.37
C PRO A 33 0.40 1.16 -6.98
N VAL A 34 1.15 0.46 -6.14
CA VAL A 34 2.01 -0.68 -6.53
C VAL A 34 1.72 -1.89 -5.66
N CYS A 35 1.92 -3.09 -6.21
CA CYS A 35 1.74 -4.34 -5.48
C CYS A 35 2.74 -4.41 -4.32
N VAL A 36 2.23 -4.63 -3.10
CA VAL A 36 3.06 -4.69 -1.88
C VAL A 36 4.10 -5.83 -1.88
N HIS A 37 3.95 -6.82 -2.77
CA HIS A 37 4.81 -8.01 -2.81
C HIS A 37 5.83 -8.03 -3.93
N CYS A 38 5.56 -7.36 -5.05
CA CYS A 38 6.43 -7.39 -6.23
C CYS A 38 6.69 -6.01 -6.83
N GLY A 39 6.06 -4.95 -6.32
CA GLY A 39 6.23 -3.58 -6.84
C GLY A 39 5.61 -3.31 -8.21
N SER A 40 5.00 -4.30 -8.87
CA SER A 40 4.36 -4.11 -10.17
C SER A 40 3.09 -3.24 -10.04
N VAL A 41 2.88 -2.41 -11.06
CA VAL A 41 1.65 -1.62 -11.28
C VAL A 41 0.61 -2.39 -12.12
N ASP A 42 1.00 -3.52 -12.69
CA ASP A 42 0.18 -4.29 -13.61
C ASP A 42 -0.75 -5.26 -12.87
N SER A 43 -1.95 -5.43 -13.42
CA SER A 43 -2.95 -6.37 -12.91
C SER A 43 -3.22 -6.21 -11.41
N LEU A 44 -3.17 -4.98 -10.90
CA LEU A 44 -3.54 -4.67 -9.53
C LEU A 44 -5.02 -4.96 -9.32
N LEU A 45 -5.33 -5.61 -8.19
CA LEU A 45 -6.71 -5.75 -7.76
C LEU A 45 -7.20 -4.37 -7.29
N ASP A 46 -8.30 -3.92 -7.87
CA ASP A 46 -8.94 -2.65 -7.55
C ASP A 46 -10.08 -2.84 -6.53
N ASP A 47 -10.76 -1.74 -6.21
CA ASP A 47 -11.85 -1.73 -5.22
C ASP A 47 -13.12 -2.47 -5.71
N THR A 48 -13.19 -2.82 -7.00
CA THR A 48 -14.29 -3.64 -7.56
C THR A 48 -14.09 -5.12 -7.33
N ASP A 49 -12.84 -5.55 -7.07
CA ASP A 49 -12.55 -6.93 -6.73
C ASP A 49 -13.16 -7.28 -5.36
N PRO A 50 -13.96 -8.37 -5.28
CA PRO A 50 -14.67 -8.72 -4.05
C PRO A 50 -13.74 -9.04 -2.88
N TYR A 51 -12.53 -9.53 -3.15
CA TYR A 51 -11.54 -9.79 -2.11
C TYR A 51 -11.03 -8.47 -1.53
N ILE A 52 -10.65 -7.50 -2.36
CA ILE A 52 -10.20 -6.18 -1.90
C ILE A 52 -11.32 -5.42 -1.17
N SER A 53 -12.52 -5.42 -1.74
CA SER A 53 -13.69 -4.78 -1.14
C SER A 53 -13.98 -5.32 0.27
N SER A 54 -13.95 -6.65 0.45
CA SER A 54 -14.14 -7.28 1.76
C SER A 54 -13.08 -6.90 2.80
N LEU A 55 -11.85 -6.59 2.36
CA LEU A 55 -10.77 -6.14 3.24
C LEU A 55 -10.99 -4.68 3.64
N PHE A 56 -11.45 -3.82 2.74
CA PHE A 56 -11.76 -2.42 3.07
C PHE A 56 -12.96 -2.29 4.03
N GLU A 57 -13.88 -3.25 4.05
CA GLU A 57 -14.93 -3.30 5.08
C GLU A 57 -14.37 -3.57 6.48
N GLN A 58 -13.31 -4.39 6.56
CA GLN A 58 -12.76 -4.88 7.84
C GLN A 58 -11.55 -4.10 8.33
N TYR A 59 -10.84 -3.41 7.45
CA TYR A 59 -9.57 -2.74 7.74
C TYR A 59 -9.59 -1.30 7.24
N SER A 60 -8.86 -0.45 7.94
CA SER A 60 -8.74 0.98 7.58
C SER A 60 -7.71 1.20 6.49
N ILE A 61 -6.73 0.29 6.38
CA ILE A 61 -5.69 0.33 5.37
C ILE A 61 -5.62 -1.04 4.71
N VAL A 62 -5.77 -1.07 3.40
CA VAL A 62 -5.51 -2.25 2.55
C VAL A 62 -4.44 -1.83 1.55
N ARG A 63 -3.32 -2.56 1.51
CA ARG A 63 -2.24 -2.31 0.56
C ARG A 63 -2.53 -3.07 -0.73
N PRO A 64 -2.35 -2.44 -1.92
CA PRO A 64 -2.62 -3.08 -3.20
C PRO A 64 -1.82 -4.37 -3.39
N ILE A 65 -2.42 -5.33 -4.07
CA ILE A 65 -1.80 -6.59 -4.49
C ILE A 65 -2.21 -6.86 -5.95
N CYS A 66 -1.31 -7.44 -6.74
CA CYS A 66 -1.63 -7.87 -8.10
C CYS A 66 -2.22 -9.28 -8.15
N GLN A 67 -3.00 -9.56 -9.19
CA GLN A 67 -3.62 -10.87 -9.44
C GLN A 67 -2.59 -12.00 -9.42
N ILE A 68 -1.39 -11.78 -9.96
CA ILE A 68 -0.32 -12.78 -10.02
C ILE A 68 0.14 -13.16 -8.60
N CYS A 69 0.41 -12.16 -7.76
CA CYS A 69 0.80 -12.41 -6.36
C CYS A 69 -0.32 -13.10 -5.58
N LYS A 70 -1.57 -12.72 -5.84
CA LYS A 70 -2.73 -13.35 -5.20
C LYS A 70 -2.88 -14.81 -5.62
N ASN A 71 -2.74 -15.12 -6.91
CA ASN A 71 -2.77 -16.50 -7.44
C ASN A 71 -1.59 -17.34 -6.91
N ASN A 72 -0.46 -16.71 -6.61
CA ASN A 72 0.69 -17.35 -5.97
C ASN A 72 0.51 -17.55 -4.45
N GLY A 73 -0.69 -17.31 -3.91
CA GLY A 73 -1.01 -17.53 -2.50
C GLY A 73 -0.57 -16.42 -1.56
N LYS A 74 -0.19 -15.24 -2.09
CA LYS A 74 0.11 -14.07 -1.25
C LYS A 74 -1.18 -13.29 -0.94
N ASP A 75 -1.22 -12.67 0.23
CA ASP A 75 -2.34 -11.84 0.67
C ASP A 75 -2.01 -10.35 0.68
N ALA A 76 -3.02 -9.51 0.44
CA ALA A 76 -2.91 -8.08 0.64
C ALA A 76 -2.54 -7.79 2.10
N ARG A 77 -1.61 -6.84 2.31
CA ARG A 77 -1.29 -6.39 3.67
C ARG A 77 -2.36 -5.44 4.16
N THR A 78 -2.88 -5.69 5.35
CA THR A 78 -3.91 -4.86 5.97
C THR A 78 -3.45 -4.28 7.31
N TRP A 79 -4.01 -3.13 7.68
CA TRP A 79 -3.76 -2.49 8.98
C TRP A 79 -5.01 -1.78 9.50
N GLY A 80 -5.09 -1.60 10.82
CA GLY A 80 -6.16 -0.83 11.46
C GLY A 80 -7.51 -1.53 11.37
N LYS A 81 -7.59 -2.76 11.92
CA LYS A 81 -8.82 -3.56 11.96
C LYS A 81 -9.96 -2.74 12.57
N LYS A 82 -11.04 -2.59 11.82
CA LYS A 82 -12.25 -1.89 12.24
C LYS A 82 -13.00 -2.79 13.23
N PHE A 83 -13.36 -2.23 14.39
CA PHE A 83 -14.29 -2.88 15.30
C PHE A 83 -15.68 -2.78 14.70
N LEU A 84 -16.02 -3.71 13.81
CA LEU A 84 -17.39 -3.81 13.31
C LEU A 84 -18.29 -4.19 14.49
N PRO A 85 -19.34 -3.41 14.81
CA PRO A 85 -20.29 -3.81 15.83
C PRO A 85 -20.89 -5.15 15.39
N LYS A 86 -20.72 -6.18 16.22
CA LYS A 86 -21.38 -7.47 15.99
C LYS A 86 -22.87 -7.16 15.82
N LYS A 87 -23.43 -7.39 14.63
CA LYS A 87 -24.88 -7.34 14.48
C LYS A 87 -25.46 -8.28 15.53
N CYS A 88 -26.12 -7.74 16.54
CA CYS A 88 -26.94 -8.54 17.43
C CYS A 88 -27.92 -9.28 16.53
N ARG A 89 -27.76 -10.60 16.42
CA ARG A 89 -28.82 -11.49 15.94
C ARG A 89 -29.99 -11.26 16.88
N ARG A 90 -31.00 -10.50 16.42
CA ARG A 90 -32.33 -10.49 17.04
C ARG A 90 -33.04 -11.76 16.66
#